data_AF-A0AA36BNB3-F1
#
_entry.id   AF-A0AA36BNB3-F1
#
_cell.length_a   1.000
_cell.length_b   1.000
_cell.length_c   1.000
_cell.angle_alpha   90.00
_cell.angle_beta   90.00
_cell.angle_gamma   90.00
#
_symmetry.space_group_name_H-M   'P 1'
#
loop_
_entity.id
_entity.type
_entity.pdbx_description
1 polymer ?
#
loop_
_entity_poly.entity_id
_entity_poly.type
_entity_poly.pdbx_seq_one_letter_code
_entity_poly.pdbx_strand_id
1 'polypeptide(L)'
;MLNNGDHPGQSSTMFLPTVDMNSNDMTCVNSTLHFVAEHAKRYGATPEFTFDQLLCFKATTIVENAREDIDQHPIILRLGGFHTLISCLGSIGLLMRRTGLQEILEVIFAGNTVTHTFTGNAVACAIHGHLLIDSALHTLLLSSLLGIKLPLSNGSVPLELETIGNICDDLLSSEITLNDV
;
A
#
# COMPACT_ATOMS: atom_id res chain seq x y z
N MET A 1 17.70 8.17 8.25
CA MET A 1 17.84 8.20 9.72
C MET A 1 17.23 6.91 10.24
N LEU A 2 18.06 5.91 10.53
CA LEU A 2 17.63 4.58 10.99
C LEU A 2 17.50 4.63 12.52
N ASN A 3 16.32 4.32 13.04
CA ASN A 3 16.05 4.23 14.46
C ASN A 3 16.42 2.81 14.94
N ASN A 4 17.46 2.70 15.77
CA ASN A 4 17.87 1.44 16.40
C ASN A 4 16.99 1.20 17.62
N GLY A 5 15.89 0.48 17.40
CA GLY A 5 14.81 0.30 18.37
C GLY A 5 15.25 -0.44 19.63
N ASP A 6 15.43 0.32 20.71
CA ASP A 6 15.20 -0.16 22.06
C ASP A 6 14.07 0.70 22.67
N HIS A 7 12.84 0.17 22.59
CA HIS A 7 11.66 0.76 23.20
C HIS A 7 11.14 -0.25 24.24
N PRO A 8 11.50 -0.11 25.53
CA PRO A 8 11.22 -1.13 26.54
C PRO A 8 9.74 -1.23 26.98
N GLY A 9 8.84 -0.50 26.32
CA GLY A 9 7.40 -0.51 26.61
C GLY A 9 6.64 -1.46 25.70
N GLN A 10 5.70 -2.22 26.27
CA GLN A 10 4.74 -3.00 25.49
C GLN A 10 3.90 -2.04 24.61
N SER A 11 4.04 -2.12 23.29
CA SER A 11 3.24 -1.30 22.38
C SER A 11 1.76 -1.64 22.57
N SER A 12 0.97 -0.69 23.06
CA SER A 12 -0.47 -0.84 23.23
C SER A 12 -1.20 0.03 22.21
N THR A 13 -1.87 -0.61 21.26
CA THR A 13 -2.73 0.05 20.29
C THR A 13 -4.17 -0.03 20.78
N MET A 14 -4.71 1.08 21.28
CA MET A 14 -6.14 1.17 21.61
C MET A 14 -6.90 1.67 20.38
N PHE A 15 -7.80 0.83 19.86
CA PHE A 15 -8.73 1.27 18.82
C PHE A 15 -9.78 2.20 19.44
N LEU A 16 -9.78 3.45 19.01
CA LEU A 16 -10.81 4.41 19.38
C LEU A 16 -12.09 4.16 18.56
N PRO A 17 -13.27 4.54 19.09
CA PRO A 17 -14.54 4.39 18.38
C PRO A 17 -14.52 5.10 17.03
N THR A 18 -14.99 4.42 15.98
CA THR A 18 -15.18 5.03 14.66
C THR A 18 -16.29 6.07 14.74
N VAL A 19 -15.99 7.32 14.39
CA VAL A 19 -16.98 8.40 14.35
C VAL A 19 -17.75 8.32 13.03
N ASP A 20 -18.99 7.83 13.09
CA ASP A 20 -19.91 7.74 11.94
C ASP A 20 -20.60 9.09 11.71
N MET A 21 -19.86 10.08 11.22
CA MET A 21 -20.36 11.42 10.92
C MET A 21 -19.81 11.96 9.60
N ASN A 22 -20.54 12.89 8.98
CA ASN A 22 -20.17 13.47 7.69
C ASN A 22 -18.81 14.19 7.76
N SER A 23 -17.86 13.78 6.91
CA SER A 23 -16.50 14.34 6.82
C SER A 23 -16.45 15.78 6.26
N ASN A 24 -17.57 16.28 5.73
CA ASN A 24 -17.70 17.68 5.34
C ASN A 24 -18.17 18.60 6.48
N ASP A 25 -18.62 18.05 7.61
CA ASP A 25 -18.96 18.86 8.77
C ASP A 25 -17.68 19.23 9.55
N MET A 26 -17.35 20.52 9.54
CA MET A 26 -16.21 21.05 10.31
C MET A 26 -16.34 20.76 11.81
N THR A 27 -17.58 20.63 12.30
CA THR A 27 -17.87 20.25 13.67
C THR A 27 -17.39 18.83 13.96
N CYS A 28 -17.49 17.90 13.00
CA CYS A 28 -17.06 16.51 13.15
C CYS A 28 -15.53 16.41 13.33
N VAL A 29 -14.75 16.95 12.39
CA VAL A 29 -13.28 16.86 12.45
C VAL A 29 -12.77 17.62 13.67
N ASN A 30 -13.25 18.83 13.91
CA ASN A 30 -12.81 19.65 15.03
C ASN A 30 -13.18 19.03 16.38
N SER A 31 -14.43 18.57 16.57
CA SER A 31 -14.84 17.92 17.83
C SER A 31 -14.09 16.61 18.07
N THR A 32 -13.79 15.84 17.02
CA THR A 32 -13.00 14.61 17.14
C THR A 32 -11.56 14.93 17.56
N LEU A 33 -10.93 15.93 16.93
CA LEU A 33 -9.59 16.38 17.32
C LEU A 33 -9.55 16.80 18.79
N HIS A 34 -10.50 17.62 19.24
CA HIS A 34 -10.60 18.04 20.64
C HIS A 34 -10.89 16.89 21.60
N PHE A 35 -11.83 16.00 21.26
CA PHE A 35 -12.19 14.86 22.10
C PHE A 35 -10.99 13.94 22.37
N VAL A 36 -10.28 13.57 21.30
CA VAL A 36 -9.12 12.69 21.41
C VAL A 36 -7.93 13.41 22.05
N ALA A 37 -7.72 14.71 21.78
CA ALA A 37 -6.68 15.49 22.46
C ALA A 37 -6.91 15.59 23.97
N GLU A 38 -8.14 15.87 24.41
CA GLU A 38 -8.51 15.89 25.83
C GLU A 38 -8.38 14.51 26.48
N HIS A 39 -8.72 13.45 25.75
CA HIS A 39 -8.53 12.09 26.25
C HIS A 39 -7.04 11.76 26.40
N ALA A 40 -6.22 12.04 25.38
CA ALA A 40 -4.80 11.77 25.37
C ALA A 40 -4.06 12.53 26.49
N LYS A 41 -4.47 13.78 26.76
CA LYS A 41 -3.98 14.59 27.89
C LYS A 41 -4.17 13.90 29.24
N ARG A 42 -5.29 13.20 29.47
CA ARG A 42 -5.54 12.44 30.73
C ARG A 42 -4.55 11.29 30.94
N TYR A 43 -3.98 10.76 29.86
CA TYR A 43 -3.04 9.65 29.89
C TYR A 43 -1.60 10.09 29.62
N GLY A 44 -1.33 11.39 29.48
CA GLY A 44 0.00 11.90 29.13
C GLY A 44 0.50 11.43 27.76
N ALA A 45 -0.41 11.15 26.83
CA ALA A 45 -0.11 10.65 25.50
C ALA A 45 -0.28 11.74 24.44
N THR A 46 0.51 11.66 23.36
CA THR A 46 0.35 12.53 22.19
C THR A 46 -0.69 11.93 21.26
N PRO A 47 -1.79 12.65 20.94
CA PRO A 47 -2.79 12.15 20.01
C PRO A 47 -2.25 12.09 18.58
N GLU A 48 -2.44 10.96 17.92
CA GLU A 48 -2.08 10.73 16.52
C GLU A 48 -3.33 10.37 15.71
N PHE A 49 -3.56 11.09 14.61
CA PHE A 49 -4.70 10.87 13.73
C PHE A 49 -4.20 10.47 12.35
N THR A 50 -4.90 9.53 11.73
CA THR A 50 -4.69 9.18 10.33
C THR A 50 -5.96 9.49 9.54
N PHE A 51 -5.84 10.30 8.49
CA PHE A 51 -6.96 10.74 7.67
C PHE A 51 -6.67 10.56 6.19
N ASP A 52 -7.70 10.24 5.40
CA ASP A 52 -7.57 10.30 3.93
C ASP A 52 -7.21 11.71 3.45
N GLN A 53 -6.67 11.81 2.24
CA GLN A 53 -6.03 13.03 1.73
C GLN A 53 -6.84 14.32 1.94
N LEU A 54 -8.11 14.36 1.51
CA LEU A 54 -8.94 15.55 1.68
C LEU A 54 -9.17 15.89 3.17
N LEU A 55 -9.37 14.89 4.00
CA LEU A 55 -9.67 15.07 5.42
C LEU A 55 -8.42 15.44 6.22
N CYS A 56 -7.25 14.90 5.83
CA CYS A 56 -5.95 15.30 6.35
C CYS A 56 -5.68 16.77 6.09
N PHE A 57 -5.96 17.26 4.87
CA PHE A 57 -5.82 18.68 4.56
C PHE A 57 -6.71 19.55 5.45
N LYS A 58 -7.99 19.19 5.61
CA LYS A 58 -8.92 19.92 6.50
C LYS A 58 -8.43 19.92 7.96
N ALA A 59 -8.02 18.77 8.47
CA ALA A 59 -7.51 18.64 9.83
C ALA A 59 -6.25 19.50 10.04
N THR A 60 -5.33 19.52 9.08
CA THR A 60 -4.14 20.39 9.11
C THR A 60 -4.53 21.84 9.17
N THR A 61 -5.46 22.28 8.32
CA THR A 61 -5.97 23.66 8.34
C THR A 61 -6.60 24.02 9.69
N ILE A 62 -7.37 23.12 10.31
CA ILE A 62 -7.96 23.35 11.64
C ILE A 62 -6.86 23.51 12.69
N VAL A 63 -5.91 22.57 12.74
CA VAL A 63 -4.82 22.57 13.73
C VAL A 63 -3.93 23.80 13.57
N GLU A 64 -3.61 24.22 12.35
CA GLU A 64 -2.81 25.41 12.08
C GLU A 64 -3.51 26.70 12.52
N ASN A 65 -4.81 26.83 12.26
CA ASN A 65 -5.59 28.02 12.64
C ASN A 65 -5.90 28.08 14.14
N ALA A 66 -5.91 26.95 14.85
CA ALA A 66 -6.17 26.90 16.28
C ALA A 66 -4.90 27.01 17.14
N ARG A 67 -3.73 27.27 16.53
CA ARG A 67 -2.43 27.37 17.23
C ARG A 67 -2.36 28.47 18.28
N GLU A 68 -3.21 29.49 18.23
CA GLU A 68 -3.25 30.51 19.29
C GLU A 68 -3.84 29.98 20.62
N ASP A 69 -4.60 28.87 20.60
CA ASP A 69 -5.23 28.25 21.77
C ASP A 69 -4.64 26.84 22.13
N ILE A 70 -3.94 26.18 21.19
CA ILE A 70 -3.51 24.75 21.29
C ILE A 70 -2.09 24.54 21.85
N ASP A 71 -1.42 25.58 22.34
CA ASP A 71 -0.03 25.54 22.85
C ASP A 71 0.26 24.52 23.99
N GLN A 72 -0.75 23.80 24.50
CA GLN A 72 -0.62 22.86 25.62
C GLN A 72 -0.58 21.37 25.22
N HIS A 73 -0.87 20.97 23.97
CA HIS A 73 -0.73 19.57 23.54
C HIS A 73 -0.52 19.42 22.02
N PRO A 74 0.64 18.93 21.57
CA PRO A 74 0.89 18.74 20.13
C PRO A 74 -0.01 17.62 19.58
N ILE A 75 -0.72 17.89 18.48
CA ILE A 75 -1.47 16.89 17.71
C ILE A 75 -0.62 16.43 16.52
N ILE A 76 -0.49 15.12 16.32
CA ILE A 76 0.17 14.54 15.15
C ILE A 76 -0.89 14.15 14.12
N LEU A 77 -0.78 14.72 12.91
CA LEU A 77 -1.62 14.35 11.77
C LEU A 77 -0.80 13.52 10.78
N ARG A 78 -1.33 12.37 10.36
CA ARG A 78 -0.78 11.51 9.32
C ARG A 78 -1.76 11.36 8.16
N LEU A 79 -1.19 11.34 6.96
CA LEU A 79 -1.93 11.00 5.76
C LEU A 79 -2.17 9.48 5.71
N GLY A 80 -3.43 9.09 5.67
CA GLY A 80 -3.88 7.73 5.40
C GLY A 80 -3.66 7.38 3.94
N GLY A 81 -2.80 6.40 3.68
CA GLY A 81 -2.46 5.95 2.32
C GLY A 81 -3.39 4.87 1.77
N PHE A 82 -4.28 4.29 2.59
CA PHE A 82 -5.04 3.10 2.20
C PHE A 82 -6.08 3.39 1.12
N HIS A 83 -6.85 4.47 1.24
CA HIS A 83 -7.77 4.88 0.19
C HIS A 83 -7.05 5.31 -1.10
N THR A 84 -5.88 5.95 -0.99
CA THR A 84 -5.04 6.26 -2.15
C THR A 84 -4.57 4.99 -2.87
N LEU A 85 -4.17 3.97 -2.10
CA LEU A 85 -3.75 2.67 -2.62
C LEU A 85 -4.91 1.94 -3.32
N ILE A 86 -6.09 1.85 -2.68
CA ILE A 86 -7.32 1.31 -3.28
C ILE A 86 -7.63 2.05 -4.60
N SER A 87 -7.60 3.39 -4.59
CA SER A 87 -7.90 4.20 -5.77
C SER A 87 -6.89 3.99 -6.90
N CYS A 88 -5.61 3.86 -6.57
CA CYS A 88 -4.53 3.56 -7.52
C CYS A 88 -4.75 2.19 -8.18
N LEU A 89 -4.95 1.15 -7.37
CA LEU A 89 -5.22 -0.21 -7.85
C LEU A 89 -6.49 -0.27 -8.71
N GLY A 90 -7.56 0.41 -8.28
CA GLY A 90 -8.78 0.52 -9.07
C GLY A 90 -8.58 1.26 -10.40
N SER A 91 -7.69 2.26 -10.44
CA SER A 91 -7.35 2.96 -11.68
C SER A 91 -6.56 2.07 -12.64
N ILE A 92 -5.65 1.22 -12.13
CA ILE A 92 -4.96 0.20 -12.94
C ILE A 92 -6.00 -0.76 -13.54
N GLY A 93 -6.92 -1.29 -12.72
CA GLY A 93 -7.99 -2.17 -13.20
C GLY A 93 -8.89 -1.51 -14.26
N LEU A 94 -9.20 -0.23 -14.10
CA LEU A 94 -9.96 0.54 -15.09
C LEU A 94 -9.18 0.71 -16.41
N LEU A 95 -7.91 1.12 -16.34
CA LEU A 95 -7.06 1.36 -17.52
C LEU A 95 -6.76 0.06 -18.27
N MET A 96 -6.50 -1.01 -17.54
CA MET A 96 -6.14 -2.32 -18.10
C MET A 96 -7.37 -3.19 -18.42
N ARG A 97 -8.57 -2.60 -18.41
CA ARG A 97 -9.77 -3.34 -18.78
C ARG A 97 -9.69 -3.81 -20.23
N ARG A 98 -10.00 -5.09 -20.47
CA ARG A 98 -9.93 -5.76 -21.79
C ARG A 98 -8.52 -5.95 -22.36
N THR A 99 -7.48 -5.81 -21.54
CA THR A 99 -6.09 -6.09 -21.97
C THR A 99 -5.71 -7.57 -21.85
N GLY A 100 -6.59 -8.43 -21.32
CA GLY A 100 -6.24 -9.78 -20.90
C GLY A 100 -5.87 -9.88 -19.41
N LEU A 101 -5.68 -8.75 -18.71
CA LEU A 101 -5.30 -8.75 -17.30
C LEU A 101 -6.34 -9.45 -16.41
N GLN A 102 -7.63 -9.31 -16.72
CA GLN A 102 -8.70 -9.91 -15.93
C GLN A 102 -8.64 -11.44 -16.04
N GLU A 103 -8.49 -11.91 -17.27
CA GLU A 103 -8.41 -13.32 -17.62
C GLU A 103 -7.20 -13.98 -16.96
N ILE A 104 -6.04 -13.31 -16.91
CA ILE A 104 -4.84 -13.81 -16.21
C ILE A 104 -5.09 -13.86 -14.70
N LEU A 105 -5.68 -12.82 -14.12
CA LEU A 105 -6.00 -12.81 -12.69
C LEU A 105 -7.02 -13.89 -12.30
N GLU A 106 -7.95 -14.22 -13.20
CA GLU A 106 -8.92 -15.31 -13.02
C GLU A 106 -8.30 -16.72 -13.07
N VAL A 107 -7.06 -16.86 -13.54
CA VAL A 107 -6.28 -18.12 -13.40
C VAL A 107 -5.81 -18.32 -11.96
N ILE A 108 -5.54 -17.22 -11.24
CA ILE A 108 -4.93 -17.25 -9.90
C ILE A 108 -6.01 -17.14 -8.81
N PHE A 109 -7.06 -16.35 -9.06
CA PHE A 109 -8.10 -16.04 -8.09
C PHE A 109 -9.50 -16.35 -8.63
N ALA A 110 -10.45 -16.58 -7.73
CA ALA A 110 -11.86 -16.72 -8.11
C ALA A 110 -12.39 -15.44 -8.76
N GLY A 111 -13.22 -15.55 -9.80
CA GLY A 111 -13.74 -14.41 -10.57
C GLY A 111 -14.41 -13.32 -9.72
N ASN A 112 -15.14 -13.70 -8.67
CA ASN A 112 -15.72 -12.73 -7.72
C ASN A 112 -14.65 -11.92 -6.97
N THR A 113 -13.50 -12.50 -6.67
CA THR A 113 -12.37 -11.78 -6.06
C THR A 113 -11.67 -10.88 -7.08
N VAL A 114 -11.61 -11.31 -8.35
CA VAL A 114 -11.01 -10.51 -9.42
C VAL A 114 -11.81 -9.24 -9.69
N THR A 115 -13.14 -9.28 -9.64
CA THR A 115 -13.95 -8.05 -9.78
C THR A 115 -13.62 -7.02 -8.69
N HIS A 116 -13.48 -7.45 -7.43
CA HIS A 116 -13.05 -6.58 -6.33
C HIS A 116 -11.58 -6.16 -6.42
N THR A 117 -10.73 -6.97 -7.03
CA THR A 117 -9.33 -6.66 -7.33
C THR A 117 -9.25 -5.52 -8.36
N PHE A 118 -10.08 -5.58 -9.41
CA PHE A 118 -10.16 -4.55 -10.45
C PHE A 118 -10.71 -3.21 -9.96
N THR A 119 -11.50 -3.19 -8.88
CA THR A 119 -11.94 -1.95 -8.24
C THR A 119 -10.99 -1.48 -7.14
N GLY A 120 -9.89 -2.21 -6.90
CA GLY A 120 -8.92 -1.93 -5.83
C GLY A 120 -9.40 -2.28 -4.41
N ASN A 121 -10.62 -2.81 -4.25
CA ASN A 121 -11.22 -3.10 -2.95
C ASN A 121 -10.64 -4.38 -2.31
N ALA A 122 -10.14 -5.31 -3.12
CA ALA A 122 -9.39 -6.47 -2.65
C ALA A 122 -7.88 -6.18 -2.67
N VAL A 123 -7.42 -5.21 -1.89
CA VAL A 123 -6.04 -4.66 -1.92
C VAL A 123 -4.96 -5.74 -1.91
N ALA A 124 -5.02 -6.68 -0.96
CA ALA A 124 -4.01 -7.74 -0.85
C ALA A 124 -3.98 -8.64 -2.10
N CYS A 125 -5.15 -8.97 -2.65
CA CYS A 125 -5.25 -9.77 -3.88
C CYS A 125 -4.76 -8.99 -5.10
N ALA A 126 -5.07 -7.70 -5.18
CA ALA A 126 -4.62 -6.83 -6.25
C ALA A 126 -3.10 -6.69 -6.28
N ILE A 127 -2.48 -6.37 -5.13
CA ILE A 127 -1.02 -6.25 -5.03
C ILE A 127 -0.37 -7.60 -5.37
N HIS A 128 -0.83 -8.69 -4.75
CA HIS A 128 -0.26 -10.00 -4.99
C HIS A 128 -0.39 -10.44 -6.46
N GLY A 129 -1.57 -10.25 -7.05
CA GLY A 129 -1.82 -10.56 -8.45
C GLY A 129 -0.94 -9.75 -9.40
N HIS A 130 -0.81 -8.43 -9.18
CA HIS A 130 0.06 -7.58 -9.98
C HIS A 130 1.53 -7.99 -9.88
N LEU A 131 2.03 -8.32 -8.69
CA LEU A 131 3.42 -8.77 -8.50
C LEU A 131 3.70 -10.12 -9.18
N LEU A 132 2.75 -11.06 -9.11
CA LEU A 132 2.88 -12.35 -9.81
C LEU A 132 2.90 -12.17 -11.32
N ILE A 133 2.02 -11.30 -11.83
CA ILE A 133 1.94 -11.00 -13.26
C ILE A 133 3.20 -10.30 -13.74
N ASP A 134 3.69 -9.31 -12.99
CA ASP A 134 4.95 -8.61 -13.27
C ASP A 134 6.13 -9.60 -13.33
N SER A 135 6.26 -10.46 -12.32
CA SER A 135 7.29 -11.50 -12.27
C SER A 135 7.22 -12.45 -13.46
N ALA A 136 6.00 -12.91 -13.81
CA ALA A 136 5.79 -13.81 -14.94
C ALA A 136 6.11 -13.13 -16.29
N LEU A 137 5.67 -11.88 -16.49
CA LEU A 137 5.98 -11.08 -17.67
C LEU A 137 7.47 -10.82 -17.81
N HIS A 138 8.14 -10.45 -16.71
CA HIS A 138 9.58 -10.21 -16.70
C HIS A 138 10.34 -11.48 -17.09
N THR A 139 9.96 -12.62 -16.51
CA THR A 139 10.55 -13.93 -16.83
C THR A 139 10.34 -14.28 -18.32
N LEU A 140 9.14 -14.06 -18.85
CA LEU A 140 8.83 -14.31 -20.26
C LEU A 140 9.67 -13.42 -21.19
N LEU A 141 9.78 -12.13 -20.88
CA LEU A 141 10.60 -11.19 -21.64
C LEU A 141 12.07 -11.60 -21.65
N LEU A 142 12.62 -11.93 -20.48
CA LEU A 142 14.03 -12.30 -20.34
C LEU A 142 14.32 -13.63 -21.07
N SER A 143 13.43 -14.62 -20.96
CA SER A 143 13.55 -15.87 -21.71
C SER A 143 13.55 -15.65 -23.23
N SER A 144 12.70 -14.73 -23.72
CA SER A 144 12.61 -14.41 -25.14
C SER A 144 13.85 -13.67 -25.62
N LEU A 145 14.45 -12.84 -24.76
CA LEU A 145 15.66 -12.07 -25.07
C LEU A 145 16.89 -12.98 -25.12
N LEU A 146 17.01 -13.92 -24.17
CA LEU A 146 18.15 -14.82 -24.03
C LEU A 146 18.01 -16.13 -24.84
N GLY A 147 16.86 -16.35 -25.49
CA GLY A 147 16.58 -17.58 -26.22
C GLY A 147 16.44 -18.84 -25.33
N ILE A 148 16.19 -18.67 -24.04
CA ILE A 148 16.01 -19.76 -23.07
C ILE A 148 14.58 -20.29 -23.18
N LYS A 149 14.40 -21.61 -23.30
CA LYS A 149 13.05 -22.21 -23.30
C LYS A 149 12.53 -22.31 -21.89
N LEU A 150 11.41 -21.64 -21.60
CA LEU A 150 10.73 -21.84 -20.32
C LEU A 150 10.10 -23.24 -20.23
N PRO A 151 10.27 -23.90 -19.08
CA PRO A 151 9.61 -25.17 -18.80
C PRO A 151 8.16 -24.93 -18.42
N LEU A 152 7.27 -25.05 -19.41
CA LEU A 152 5.81 -24.88 -19.24
C LEU A 152 5.12 -26.10 -18.62
N SER A 153 5.85 -27.06 -18.03
CA SER A 153 5.32 -28.35 -17.56
C SER A 153 5.42 -28.53 -16.04
N ASN A 154 4.28 -28.85 -15.43
CA ASN A 154 4.08 -29.13 -14.01
C ASN A 154 4.99 -30.29 -13.53
N GLY A 155 6.00 -30.02 -12.70
CA GLY A 155 6.68 -31.11 -11.98
C GLY A 155 7.91 -30.75 -11.16
N SER A 156 8.64 -29.71 -11.51
CA SER A 156 9.79 -29.21 -10.75
C SER A 156 10.03 -27.77 -11.16
N VAL A 157 10.32 -26.85 -10.24
CA VAL A 157 10.87 -25.53 -10.62
C VAL A 157 12.21 -25.83 -11.29
N PRO A 158 12.38 -25.61 -12.59
CA PRO A 158 13.60 -26.09 -13.22
C PRO A 158 14.71 -25.12 -12.88
N LEU A 159 15.90 -25.67 -12.71
CA LEU A 159 17.18 -24.97 -12.59
C LEU A 159 17.26 -23.71 -13.47
N GLU A 160 16.61 -23.73 -14.63
CA GLU A 160 16.49 -22.65 -15.61
C GLU A 160 15.77 -21.40 -15.07
N LEU A 161 14.72 -21.53 -14.24
CA LEU A 161 13.99 -20.38 -13.69
C LEU A 161 14.80 -19.67 -12.59
N GLU A 162 15.53 -20.44 -11.79
CA GLU A 162 16.49 -19.93 -10.80
C GLU A 162 17.67 -19.25 -11.52
N THR A 163 18.14 -19.82 -12.63
CA THR A 163 19.17 -19.21 -13.48
C THR A 163 18.68 -17.88 -14.08
N ILE A 164 17.44 -17.81 -14.59
CA ILE A 164 16.84 -16.57 -15.09
C ILE A 164 16.68 -15.54 -13.96
N GLY A 165 16.27 -15.97 -12.76
CA GLY A 165 16.16 -15.11 -11.58
C GLY A 165 17.50 -14.48 -11.20
N ASN A 166 18.56 -15.29 -11.10
CA ASN A 166 19.90 -14.82 -10.76
C ASN A 166 20.43 -13.84 -11.82
N ILE A 167 20.29 -14.16 -13.12
CA ILE A 167 20.68 -13.25 -14.21
C ILE A 167 19.91 -11.92 -14.11
N CYS A 168 18.64 -11.95 -13.72
CA CYS A 168 17.81 -10.77 -13.56
C CYS A 168 18.31 -9.89 -12.40
N ASP A 169 18.62 -10.51 -11.25
CA ASP A 169 19.19 -9.81 -10.09
C ASP A 169 20.57 -9.20 -10.43
N ASP A 170 21.41 -9.92 -11.18
CA ASP A 170 22.73 -9.45 -11.63
C ASP A 170 22.62 -8.29 -12.63
N LEU A 171 21.62 -8.32 -13.54
CA LEU A 171 21.33 -7.21 -14.47
C LEU A 171 20.81 -5.98 -13.72
N LEU A 172 19.90 -6.18 -12.75
CA LEU A 172 19.32 -5.08 -11.96
C LEU A 172 20.34 -4.44 -11.00
N SER A 173 21.28 -5.22 -10.49
CA SER A 173 22.40 -4.76 -9.67
C SER A 173 23.55 -4.14 -10.50
N SER A 174 23.45 -4.20 -11.83
CA SER A 174 24.50 -3.76 -12.78
C SER A 174 25.82 -4.53 -12.63
N GLU A 175 25.77 -5.76 -12.11
CA GLU A 175 26.93 -6.66 -12.04
C GLU A 175 27.25 -7.27 -13.41
N ILE A 176 26.23 -7.46 -14.26
CA ILE A 176 26.37 -7.89 -15.65
C ILE A 176 25.60 -6.95 -16.59
N THR A 177 26.01 -6.89 -17.85
CA THR A 177 25.30 -6.18 -18.92
C THR A 177 24.68 -7.16 -19.90
N LEU A 178 23.75 -6.66 -20.73
CA LEU A 178 23.15 -7.43 -21.84
C LEU A 178 24.17 -7.96 -22.87
N ASN A 179 25.41 -7.48 -22.87
CA ASN A 179 26.47 -8.00 -23.73
C ASN A 179 27.22 -9.19 -23.11
N ASP A 180 27.03 -9.43 -21.81
CA ASP A 180 27.74 -10.45 -21.03
C ASP A 180 26.95 -11.78 -20.93
N VAL A 181 25.71 -11.80 -21.43
CA VAL A 181 24.76 -12.94 -21.43
C VAL A 181 24.45 -13.37 -22.86
#